data_AF-A0AAN0Y845-F1
#
_entry.id   AF-A0AAN0Y845-F1
#
_cell.length_a   1.000
_cell.length_b   1.000
_cell.length_c   1.000
_cell.angle_alpha   90.00
_cell.angle_beta   90.00
_cell.angle_gamma   90.00
#
_symmetry.space_group_name_H-M   'P 1'
#
loop_
_entity.id
_entity.type
_entity.pdbx_description
1 polymer ?
#
loop_
_entity_poly.entity_id
_entity_poly.type
_entity_poly.pdbx_seq_one_letter_code
_entity_poly.pdbx_strand_id
1 'polypeptide(L)'
;MICKPCQCILTCLVTSIGFGDRSLVDSYAYENVGEFAKALGHEKRLLIIELLSSHERCVEDLATAMGIGVKSVSAHLKVMRTQGILTTRKEGLRVYYRLRNDNILKLFQSLWEVALSNKDITPLDKNSDFCLTLKDLLGALESKKTVLLDVRESDMYEEGHIPSAISIPVDELTQWAENYENSDEMVVVYCEGYYCIQAIDATNILKDKGLNVKMYRNGLDEWAASGFEVAK
;
A
#
# COMPACT_ATOMS: atom_id res chain seq x y z
N MET A 1 -30.72 6.75 -30.29
CA MET A 1 -31.18 7.51 -29.12
C MET A 1 -30.70 6.72 -27.89
N ILE A 2 -29.53 6.98 -27.28
CA ILE A 2 -29.11 8.20 -26.55
C ILE A 2 -30.22 8.55 -25.54
N CYS A 3 -30.09 8.44 -24.20
CA CYS A 3 -29.01 8.88 -23.32
C CYS A 3 -29.11 8.24 -21.89
N LYS A 4 -27.99 8.17 -21.13
CA LYS A 4 -27.93 8.27 -19.63
C LYS A 4 -28.32 9.72 -19.20
N PRO A 5 -28.38 10.17 -17.92
CA PRO A 5 -28.22 9.58 -16.56
C PRO A 5 -29.41 9.99 -15.60
N CYS A 6 -29.47 9.76 -14.27
CA CYS A 6 -28.92 10.67 -13.22
C CYS A 6 -29.27 10.22 -11.77
N GLN A 7 -28.25 10.06 -10.91
CA GLN A 7 -28.00 10.90 -9.71
C GLN A 7 -29.15 11.32 -8.75
N CYS A 8 -30.21 10.54 -8.54
CA CYS A 8 -31.37 11.02 -7.75
C CYS A 8 -31.67 10.34 -6.40
N ILE A 9 -30.93 9.32 -5.93
CA ILE A 9 -31.34 8.66 -4.67
C ILE A 9 -31.04 9.54 -3.43
N LEU A 10 -30.00 10.39 -3.47
CA LEU A 10 -29.72 11.30 -2.35
C LEU A 10 -30.59 12.57 -2.39
N THR A 11 -31.03 13.00 -3.57
CA THR A 11 -31.81 14.24 -3.75
C THR A 11 -33.30 14.06 -3.48
N CYS A 12 -33.85 12.84 -3.66
CA CYS A 12 -35.27 12.58 -3.47
C CYS A 12 -35.71 12.51 -1.99
N LEU A 13 -34.81 12.13 -1.07
CA LEU A 13 -35.13 12.08 0.37
C LEU A 13 -35.16 13.47 1.03
N VAL A 14 -34.44 14.44 0.47
CA VAL A 14 -34.26 15.76 1.09
C VAL A 14 -35.39 16.75 0.73
N THR A 15 -36.21 16.47 -0.29
CA THR A 15 -37.28 17.39 -0.74
C THR A 15 -38.67 17.09 -0.19
N SER A 16 -38.85 15.98 0.55
CA SER A 16 -40.16 15.61 1.13
C SER A 16 -40.20 15.66 2.67
N ILE A 17 -39.05 15.84 3.31
CA ILE A 17 -38.94 15.93 4.77
C ILE A 17 -38.67 17.39 5.09
N GLY A 18 -39.70 18.06 5.60
CA GLY A 18 -39.58 19.44 6.06
C GLY A 18 -38.40 19.59 7.04
N PHE A 19 -37.83 20.79 7.08
CA PHE A 19 -36.92 21.26 8.14
C PHE A 19 -37.47 20.86 9.52
N GLY A 20 -37.04 19.72 10.06
CA GLY A 20 -37.74 19.14 11.22
C GLY A 20 -37.15 17.90 11.86
N ASP A 21 -36.17 17.22 11.27
CA ASP A 21 -35.49 16.13 11.97
C ASP A 21 -33.99 16.03 11.63
N ARG A 22 -33.22 16.94 12.23
CA ARG A 22 -31.75 16.89 12.20
C ARG A 22 -31.21 15.63 12.89
N SER A 23 -31.97 15.07 13.85
CA SER A 23 -31.52 13.96 14.69
C SER A 23 -31.46 12.62 13.95
N LEU A 24 -32.41 12.34 13.06
CA LEU A 24 -32.42 11.09 12.28
C LEU A 24 -31.41 11.08 11.13
N VAL A 25 -31.23 12.22 10.44
CA VAL A 25 -30.25 12.35 9.35
C VAL A 25 -28.83 12.22 9.90
N ASP A 26 -28.55 12.86 11.03
CA ASP A 26 -27.25 12.77 11.70
C ASP A 26 -27.00 11.34 12.21
N SER A 27 -27.99 10.69 12.85
CA SER A 27 -27.87 9.30 13.32
C SER A 27 -27.56 8.32 12.18
N TYR A 28 -28.26 8.41 11.06
CA TYR A 28 -28.02 7.53 9.91
C TYR A 28 -26.64 7.81 9.26
N ALA A 29 -26.21 9.06 9.20
CA ALA A 29 -24.89 9.42 8.70
C ALA A 29 -23.77 8.83 9.59
N TYR A 30 -23.88 8.98 10.90
CA TYR A 30 -22.91 8.41 11.85
C TYR A 30 -22.93 6.88 11.86
N GLU A 31 -24.09 6.23 11.68
CA GLU A 31 -24.19 4.78 11.55
C GLU A 31 -23.44 4.27 10.32
N ASN A 32 -23.62 4.92 9.15
CA ASN A 32 -22.89 4.56 7.93
C ASN A 32 -21.38 4.79 8.09
N VAL A 33 -20.97 5.90 8.70
CA VAL A 33 -19.55 6.17 9.00
C VAL A 33 -18.99 5.12 9.97
N GLY A 34 -19.77 4.73 10.97
CA GLY A 34 -19.41 3.68 11.93
C GLY A 34 -19.21 2.32 11.29
N GLU A 35 -20.13 1.89 10.41
CA GLU A 35 -20.00 0.63 9.68
C GLU A 35 -18.84 0.65 8.66
N PHE A 36 -18.59 1.80 8.03
CA PHE A 36 -17.40 2.00 7.20
C PHE A 36 -16.10 1.87 8.01
N ALA A 37 -16.01 2.56 9.16
CA ALA A 37 -14.85 2.50 10.05
C ALA A 37 -14.63 1.08 10.60
N LYS A 38 -15.71 0.40 11.00
CA LYS A 38 -15.69 -1.01 11.41
C LYS A 38 -15.23 -1.93 10.29
N ALA A 39 -15.51 -1.59 9.02
CA ALA A 39 -15.00 -2.33 7.89
C ALA A 39 -13.51 -2.11 7.62
N LEU A 40 -12.94 -0.99 8.05
CA LEU A 40 -11.50 -0.75 8.01
C LEU A 40 -10.76 -1.37 9.20
N GLY A 41 -11.37 -1.40 10.39
CA GLY A 41 -10.75 -1.83 11.66
C GLY A 41 -10.49 -3.34 11.78
N HIS A 42 -9.73 -3.93 10.86
CA HIS A 42 -9.26 -5.32 10.94
C HIS A 42 -7.94 -5.48 10.18
N GLU A 43 -6.95 -6.11 10.82
CA GLU A 43 -5.59 -6.28 10.30
C GLU A 43 -5.52 -6.76 8.85
N LYS A 44 -6.25 -7.83 8.49
CA LYS A 44 -6.23 -8.39 7.14
C LYS A 44 -6.84 -7.46 6.08
N ARG A 45 -7.79 -6.61 6.45
CA ARG A 45 -8.40 -5.65 5.50
C ARG A 45 -7.51 -4.44 5.28
N LEU A 46 -6.78 -4.02 6.32
CA LEU A 46 -5.69 -3.04 6.21
C LEU A 46 -4.58 -3.56 5.29
N LEU A 47 -4.19 -4.83 5.44
CA LEU A 47 -3.22 -5.48 4.54
C LEU A 47 -3.75 -5.57 3.09
N ILE A 48 -5.04 -5.86 2.88
CA ILE A 48 -5.62 -5.83 1.53
C ILE A 48 -5.55 -4.42 0.92
N ILE A 49 -5.74 -3.35 1.71
CA ILE A 49 -5.62 -1.98 1.20
C ILE A 49 -4.18 -1.71 0.75
N GLU A 50 -3.19 -2.11 1.56
CA GLU A 50 -1.78 -2.00 1.23
C GLU A 50 -1.47 -2.71 -0.10
N LEU A 51 -1.87 -3.97 -0.24
CA LEU A 51 -1.62 -4.78 -1.45
C LEU A 51 -2.34 -4.27 -2.70
N LEU A 52 -3.45 -3.54 -2.53
CA LEU A 52 -4.24 -2.94 -3.62
C LEU A 52 -3.92 -1.46 -3.86
N SER A 53 -2.94 -0.90 -3.16
CA SER A 53 -2.57 0.52 -3.26
C SER A 53 -2.00 0.86 -4.64
N SER A 54 -1.19 -0.04 -5.19
CA SER A 54 -0.49 0.18 -6.45
C SER A 54 -1.25 -0.35 -7.66
N HIS A 55 -1.74 -1.59 -7.61
CA HIS A 55 -2.45 -2.22 -8.71
C HIS A 55 -3.59 -3.13 -8.24
N GLU A 56 -4.45 -3.48 -9.20
CA GLU A 56 -5.57 -4.38 -8.94
C GLU A 56 -5.13 -5.84 -8.91
N ARG A 57 -5.76 -6.65 -8.05
CA ARG A 57 -5.39 -8.06 -7.86
C ARG A 57 -6.62 -8.95 -7.83
N CYS A 58 -6.46 -10.21 -8.26
CA CYS A 58 -7.51 -11.19 -8.07
C CYS A 58 -7.47 -11.80 -6.66
N VAL A 59 -8.49 -12.59 -6.30
CA VAL A 59 -8.60 -13.14 -4.94
C VAL A 59 -7.52 -14.19 -4.67
N GLU A 60 -7.11 -14.92 -5.70
CA GLU A 60 -6.03 -15.90 -5.63
C GLU A 60 -4.68 -15.23 -5.34
N ASP A 61 -4.36 -14.12 -6.02
CA ASP A 61 -3.11 -13.37 -5.79
C ASP A 61 -3.06 -12.82 -4.37
N LEU A 62 -4.17 -12.22 -3.90
CA LEU A 62 -4.28 -11.72 -2.52
C LEU A 62 -4.14 -12.85 -1.48
N ALA A 63 -4.72 -14.02 -1.75
CA ALA A 63 -4.60 -15.18 -0.87
C ALA A 63 -3.15 -15.67 -0.74
N THR A 64 -2.45 -15.76 -1.88
CA THR A 64 -1.02 -16.11 -1.93
C THR A 64 -0.18 -15.08 -1.17
N ALA A 65 -0.32 -13.79 -1.51
CA ALA A 65 0.46 -12.72 -0.88
C ALA A 65 0.25 -12.61 0.63
N MET A 66 -0.97 -12.90 1.10
CA MET A 66 -1.31 -12.84 2.54
C MET A 66 -1.05 -14.15 3.30
N GLY A 67 -0.71 -15.24 2.60
CA GLY A 67 -0.54 -16.57 3.21
C GLY A 67 -1.82 -17.13 3.87
N ILE A 68 -3.00 -16.76 3.38
CA ILE A 68 -4.29 -17.22 3.92
C ILE A 68 -5.21 -17.77 2.83
N GLY A 69 -6.13 -18.66 3.19
CA GLY A 69 -7.00 -19.32 2.21
C GLY A 69 -7.96 -18.36 1.49
N VAL A 70 -8.22 -18.62 0.21
CA VAL A 70 -9.14 -17.87 -0.68
C VAL A 70 -10.51 -17.61 -0.05
N LYS A 71 -11.06 -18.56 0.71
CA LYS A 71 -12.35 -18.40 1.41
C LYS A 71 -12.31 -17.27 2.45
N SER A 72 -11.20 -17.13 3.18
CA SER A 72 -10.99 -16.07 4.17
C SER A 72 -10.87 -14.71 3.49
N VAL A 73 -10.02 -14.62 2.46
CA VAL A 73 -9.86 -13.40 1.65
C VAL A 73 -11.19 -12.98 1.03
N SER A 74 -11.93 -13.92 0.43
CA SER A 74 -13.25 -13.65 -0.16
C SER A 74 -14.24 -13.04 0.83
N ALA A 75 -14.21 -13.48 2.09
CA ALA A 75 -15.05 -12.91 3.15
C ALA A 75 -14.67 -11.45 3.46
N HIS A 76 -13.37 -11.15 3.57
CA HIS A 76 -12.89 -9.78 3.75
C HIS A 76 -13.26 -8.87 2.57
N LEU A 77 -13.00 -9.34 1.34
CA LEU A 77 -13.32 -8.61 0.12
C LEU A 77 -14.81 -8.33 -0.02
N LYS A 78 -15.68 -9.28 0.38
CA LYS A 78 -17.13 -9.08 0.40
C LYS A 78 -17.51 -7.93 1.33
N VAL A 79 -17.00 -7.92 2.56
CA VAL A 79 -17.30 -6.85 3.53
C VAL A 79 -16.81 -5.50 3.01
N MET A 80 -15.56 -5.43 2.51
CA MET A 80 -14.98 -4.20 2.00
C MET A 80 -15.73 -3.66 0.77
N ARG A 81 -16.18 -4.53 -0.13
CA ARG A 81 -17.02 -4.14 -1.27
C ARG A 81 -18.38 -3.62 -0.85
N THR A 82 -19.04 -4.30 0.11
CA THR A 82 -20.35 -3.87 0.63
C THR A 82 -20.27 -2.46 1.22
N GLN A 83 -19.18 -2.14 1.93
CA GLN A 83 -18.94 -0.80 2.49
C GLN A 83 -18.32 0.19 1.50
N GLY A 84 -18.25 -0.15 0.21
CA GLY A 84 -17.76 0.76 -0.81
C GLY A 84 -16.25 1.04 -0.77
N ILE A 85 -15.47 0.29 0.01
CA ILE A 85 -14.00 0.44 0.05
C ILE A 85 -13.38 -0.04 -1.29
N LEU A 86 -13.94 -1.10 -1.87
CA LEU A 86 -13.42 -1.70 -3.09
C LEU A 86 -14.40 -1.57 -4.25
N THR A 87 -13.84 -1.56 -5.45
CA THR A 87 -14.56 -1.81 -6.71
C THR A 87 -13.98 -3.05 -7.38
N THR A 88 -14.70 -3.57 -8.38
CA THR A 88 -14.28 -4.78 -9.09
C THR A 88 -14.48 -4.65 -10.58
N ARG A 89 -13.59 -5.29 -11.34
CA ARG A 89 -13.81 -5.60 -12.75
C ARG A 89 -13.72 -7.10 -12.98
N LYS A 90 -14.32 -7.58 -14.06
CA LYS A 90 -14.20 -8.97 -14.51
C LYS A 90 -13.35 -9.01 -15.76
N GLU A 91 -12.44 -9.98 -15.81
CA GLU A 91 -11.64 -10.29 -16.99
C GLU A 91 -11.54 -11.81 -17.14
N GLY A 92 -12.11 -12.32 -18.22
CA GLY A 92 -12.32 -13.76 -18.40
C GLY A 92 -13.11 -14.36 -17.23
N LEU A 93 -12.50 -15.34 -16.57
CA LEU A 93 -13.07 -16.02 -15.40
C LEU A 93 -12.67 -15.38 -14.07
N ARG A 94 -11.76 -14.40 -14.07
CA ARG A 94 -11.20 -13.78 -12.87
C ARG A 94 -11.95 -12.49 -12.51
N VAL A 95 -12.01 -12.22 -11.21
CA VAL A 95 -12.51 -10.95 -10.66
C VAL A 95 -11.33 -10.21 -10.04
N TYR A 96 -11.06 -9.02 -10.55
CA TYR A 96 -10.02 -8.14 -10.05
C TYR A 96 -10.62 -7.08 -9.13
N TYR A 97 -9.92 -6.81 -8.05
CA TYR A 97 -10.31 -5.87 -7.00
C TYR A 97 -9.35 -4.69 -7.00
N ARG A 98 -9.87 -3.48 -6.80
CA ARG A 98 -9.08 -2.27 -6.61
C ARG A 98 -9.72 -1.36 -5.58
N LEU A 99 -8.92 -0.48 -4.97
CA LEU A 99 -9.44 0.61 -4.15
C LEU A 99 -10.43 1.44 -4.97
N ARG A 100 -11.54 1.86 -4.35
CA ARG A 100 -12.57 2.65 -5.05
C ARG A 100 -12.05 4.00 -5.52
N ASN A 101 -11.18 4.63 -4.74
CA ASN A 101 -10.54 5.91 -5.04
C ASN A 101 -9.37 6.15 -4.07
N ASP A 102 -8.55 7.15 -4.38
CA ASP A 102 -7.33 7.49 -3.64
C ASP A 102 -7.61 8.03 -2.23
N ASN A 103 -8.84 8.52 -1.94
CA ASN A 103 -9.18 8.98 -0.59
C ASN A 103 -9.18 7.83 0.42
N ILE A 104 -9.39 6.59 -0.02
CA ILE A 104 -9.27 5.41 0.83
C ILE A 104 -7.82 5.17 1.21
N LEU A 105 -6.89 5.32 0.26
CA LEU A 105 -5.46 5.20 0.52
C LEU A 105 -4.99 6.31 1.48
N LYS A 106 -5.40 7.56 1.24
CA LYS A 106 -5.11 8.68 2.15
C LYS A 106 -5.63 8.43 3.57
N LEU A 107 -6.86 7.94 3.70
CA LEU A 107 -7.44 7.60 5.00
C LEU A 107 -6.65 6.49 5.71
N PHE A 108 -6.23 5.46 4.97
CA PHE A 108 -5.39 4.39 5.50
C PHE A 108 -4.04 4.91 5.99
N GLN A 109 -3.38 5.78 5.22
CA GLN A 109 -2.13 6.43 5.62
C GLN A 109 -2.32 7.27 6.89
N SER A 110 -3.34 8.13 6.93
CA SER A 110 -3.66 8.94 8.12
C SER A 110 -3.99 8.08 9.34
N LEU A 111 -4.67 6.93 9.15
CA LEU A 111 -4.94 5.99 10.24
C LEU A 111 -3.64 5.45 10.84
N TRP A 112 -2.67 5.07 10.00
CA TRP A 112 -1.36 4.64 10.45
C TRP A 112 -0.60 5.77 11.17
N GLU A 113 -0.58 6.98 10.63
CA GLU A 113 0.08 8.13 11.26
C GLU A 113 -0.44 8.39 12.66
N VAL A 114 -1.76 8.47 12.81
CA VAL A 114 -2.41 8.74 14.10
C VAL A 114 -2.24 7.57 15.05
N ALA A 115 -2.42 6.33 14.58
CA ALA A 115 -2.30 5.14 15.43
C ALA A 115 -0.89 4.95 16.00
N LEU A 116 0.13 5.30 15.21
CA LEU A 116 1.53 5.17 15.63
C LEU A 116 1.96 6.35 16.51
N SER A 117 1.57 7.59 16.15
CA SER A 117 1.81 8.77 16.98
C SER A 117 1.20 8.65 18.38
N ASN A 118 0.00 8.07 18.50
CA ASN A 118 -0.69 7.92 19.78
C ASN A 118 -0.14 6.82 20.68
N LYS A 119 0.76 5.97 20.19
CA LYS A 119 1.39 4.91 20.98
C LYS A 119 2.85 5.21 21.31
N ASP A 120 3.33 6.41 20.97
CA ASP A 120 4.76 6.75 20.92
C ASP A 120 5.57 5.71 20.12
N ILE A 121 4.89 4.97 19.24
CA ILE A 121 5.53 4.03 18.34
C ILE A 121 5.95 4.88 17.17
N THR A 122 7.25 5.15 17.06
CA THR A 122 7.78 5.54 15.77
C THR A 122 7.52 4.37 14.82
N PRO A 123 6.76 4.55 13.72
CA PRO A 123 6.75 3.56 12.66
C PRO A 123 8.23 3.34 12.35
N LEU A 124 8.83 2.16 12.59
CA LEU A 124 10.26 1.85 12.42
C LEU A 124 11.13 3.11 12.35
N ASP A 125 11.52 3.63 13.53
CA ASP A 125 12.16 4.94 13.73
C ASP A 125 12.84 5.51 12.48
N LYS A 126 12.31 6.62 11.96
CA LYS A 126 12.90 7.35 10.82
C LYS A 126 14.35 7.77 11.10
N ASN A 127 14.73 7.83 12.39
CA ASN A 127 16.07 8.10 12.89
C ASN A 127 16.78 6.85 13.42
N SER A 128 16.24 5.64 13.22
CA SER A 128 17.04 4.44 13.43
C SER A 128 18.16 4.43 12.40
N ASP A 129 19.31 3.89 12.78
CA ASP A 129 20.42 3.60 11.86
C ASP A 129 19.97 2.78 10.64
N PHE A 130 18.77 2.22 10.63
CA PHE A 130 18.26 1.33 9.61
C PHE A 130 17.55 2.02 8.43
N CYS A 131 17.00 3.21 8.62
CA CYS A 131 16.24 3.93 7.60
C CYS A 131 17.08 5.05 7.00
N LEU A 132 17.08 5.19 5.68
CA LEU A 132 17.66 6.36 5.01
C LEU A 132 16.60 7.44 4.78
N THR A 133 16.97 8.70 5.02
CA THR A 133 16.22 9.83 4.46
C THR A 133 16.50 9.93 2.95
N LEU A 134 15.66 10.67 2.20
CA LEU A 134 15.94 10.96 0.79
C LEU A 134 17.33 11.59 0.61
N LYS A 135 17.74 12.49 1.51
CA LYS A 135 19.07 13.11 1.48
C LYS A 135 20.18 12.08 1.64
N ASP A 136 20.04 11.14 2.58
CA ASP A 136 21.06 10.12 2.83
C ASP A 136 21.12 9.08 1.70
N LEU A 137 19.96 8.74 1.11
CA LEU A 137 19.91 7.91 -0.10
C LEU A 137 20.70 8.56 -1.24
N LEU A 138 20.44 9.83 -1.54
CA LEU A 138 21.13 10.54 -2.61
C LEU A 138 22.65 10.54 -2.38
N GLY A 139 23.10 10.81 -1.15
CA GLY A 139 24.52 10.73 -0.79
C GLY A 139 25.10 9.31 -0.91
N ALA A 140 24.33 8.27 -0.59
CA ALA A 140 24.74 6.88 -0.75
C ALA A 140 24.92 6.52 -2.24
N LEU A 141 23.97 6.90 -3.09
CA LEU A 141 24.02 6.64 -4.54
C LEU A 141 25.22 7.29 -5.23
N GLU A 142 25.71 8.43 -4.73
CA GLU A 142 26.94 9.08 -5.24
C GLU A 142 28.21 8.27 -4.94
N SER A 143 28.22 7.47 -3.86
CA SER A 143 29.42 6.79 -3.36
C SER A 143 29.90 5.61 -4.22
N LYS A 144 29.08 5.14 -5.18
CA LYS A 144 29.28 3.93 -6.00
C LYS A 144 29.55 2.64 -5.21
N LYS A 145 29.30 2.63 -3.90
CA LYS A 145 29.36 1.44 -3.03
C LYS A 145 27.98 1.07 -2.50
N THR A 146 26.96 1.35 -3.31
CA THR A 146 25.57 1.15 -2.95
C THR A 146 24.88 0.35 -4.03
N VAL A 147 24.19 -0.70 -3.62
CA VAL A 147 23.28 -1.48 -4.46
C VAL A 147 21.86 -1.12 -4.05
N LEU A 148 21.10 -0.52 -4.95
CA LEU A 148 19.71 -0.15 -4.72
C LEU A 148 18.81 -1.26 -5.25
N LEU A 149 17.95 -1.82 -4.40
CA LEU A 149 17.02 -2.89 -4.75
C LEU A 149 15.58 -2.38 -4.69
N ASP A 150 14.86 -2.57 -5.79
CA ASP A 150 13.40 -2.47 -5.84
C ASP A 150 12.81 -3.84 -5.54
N VAL A 151 12.08 -3.95 -4.43
CA VAL A 151 11.52 -5.24 -3.97
C VAL A 151 10.06 -5.45 -4.34
N ARG A 152 9.50 -4.55 -5.16
CA ARG A 152 8.15 -4.70 -5.74
C ARG A 152 8.13 -5.82 -6.79
N GLU A 153 6.95 -6.11 -7.29
CA GLU A 153 6.78 -7.01 -8.43
C GLU A 153 7.50 -6.45 -9.67
N SER A 154 8.02 -7.35 -10.51
CA SER A 154 8.83 -6.95 -11.67
C SER A 154 8.06 -6.11 -12.68
N ASP A 155 6.75 -6.32 -12.83
CA ASP A 155 5.89 -5.52 -13.69
C ASP A 155 5.80 -4.06 -13.20
N MET A 156 5.69 -3.85 -11.89
CA MET A 156 5.73 -2.51 -11.29
C MET A 156 7.06 -1.80 -11.50
N TYR A 157 8.16 -2.55 -11.44
CA TYR A 157 9.49 -2.02 -11.75
C TYR A 157 9.55 -1.52 -13.20
N GLU A 158 9.07 -2.31 -14.16
CA GLU A 158 9.03 -1.94 -15.59
C GLU A 158 8.14 -0.71 -15.87
N GLU A 159 7.08 -0.49 -15.09
CA GLU A 159 6.23 0.70 -15.20
C GLU A 159 6.94 1.99 -14.77
N GLY A 160 7.81 1.89 -13.76
CA GLY A 160 8.64 2.99 -13.29
C GLY A 160 9.38 2.66 -12.00
N HIS A 161 10.66 2.99 -11.91
CA HIS A 161 11.52 2.71 -10.76
C HIS A 161 12.54 3.82 -10.50
N ILE A 162 13.18 3.83 -9.32
CA ILE A 162 14.29 4.74 -9.02
C ILE A 162 15.47 4.41 -9.95
N PRO A 163 16.07 5.38 -10.67
CA PRO A 163 17.21 5.14 -11.53
C PRO A 163 18.33 4.39 -10.82
N SER A 164 19.00 3.46 -11.52
CA SER A 164 20.04 2.54 -11.02
C SER A 164 19.57 1.43 -10.06
N ALA A 165 18.28 1.38 -9.72
CA ALA A 165 17.74 0.26 -8.97
C ALA A 165 17.77 -1.05 -9.77
N ILE A 166 18.01 -2.16 -9.07
CA ILE A 166 17.89 -3.53 -9.58
C ILE A 166 16.56 -4.10 -9.07
N SER A 167 15.75 -4.66 -9.96
CA SER A 167 14.53 -5.39 -9.56
C SER A 167 14.90 -6.71 -8.93
N ILE A 168 14.55 -6.89 -7.65
CA ILE A 168 14.64 -8.16 -6.92
C ILE A 168 13.39 -8.28 -6.05
N PRO A 169 12.28 -8.85 -6.59
CA PRO A 169 11.04 -9.05 -5.86
C PRO A 169 11.25 -9.76 -4.52
N VAL A 170 10.41 -9.45 -3.53
CA VAL A 170 10.61 -9.93 -2.15
C VAL A 170 10.73 -11.45 -2.03
N ASP A 171 10.05 -12.21 -2.89
CA ASP A 171 10.07 -13.68 -2.95
C ASP A 171 11.34 -14.25 -3.60
N GLU A 172 12.09 -13.44 -4.36
CA GLU A 172 13.37 -13.81 -4.97
C GLU A 172 14.58 -13.43 -4.08
N LEU A 173 14.39 -12.56 -3.09
CA LEU A 173 15.48 -12.00 -2.27
C LEU A 173 16.34 -13.04 -1.56
N THR A 174 15.76 -14.14 -1.09
CA THR A 174 16.54 -15.17 -0.39
C THR A 174 17.56 -15.81 -1.33
N GLN A 175 17.15 -16.13 -2.56
CA GLN A 175 18.05 -16.70 -3.57
C GLN A 175 19.06 -15.67 -4.04
N TRP A 176 18.65 -14.41 -4.23
CA TRP A 176 19.57 -13.34 -4.59
C TRP A 176 20.67 -13.17 -3.53
N ALA A 177 20.29 -13.11 -2.25
CA ALA A 177 21.22 -12.91 -1.13
C ALA A 177 22.23 -14.06 -0.97
N GLU A 178 21.84 -15.30 -1.31
CA GLU A 178 22.75 -16.46 -1.27
C GLU A 178 23.85 -16.41 -2.32
N ASN A 179 23.60 -15.70 -3.43
CA ASN A 179 24.56 -15.53 -4.53
C ASN A 179 25.25 -14.16 -4.51
N TYR A 180 24.97 -13.32 -3.52
CA TYR A 180 25.52 -11.98 -3.43
C TYR A 180 26.88 -12.00 -2.73
N GLU A 181 27.95 -11.77 -3.50
CA GLU A 181 29.33 -11.95 -3.03
C GLU A 181 29.98 -10.67 -2.46
N ASN A 182 29.39 -9.50 -2.67
CA ASN A 182 29.99 -8.20 -2.32
C ASN A 182 29.61 -7.74 -0.91
N SER A 183 30.38 -8.16 0.10
CA SER A 183 30.15 -7.76 1.50
C SER A 183 30.44 -6.29 1.83
N ASP A 184 31.19 -5.59 0.97
CA ASP A 184 31.64 -4.20 1.21
C ASP A 184 30.63 -3.14 0.76
N GLU A 185 29.61 -3.54 -0.01
CA GLU A 185 28.57 -2.65 -0.51
C GLU A 185 27.45 -2.48 0.52
N MET A 186 26.86 -1.28 0.56
CA MET A 186 25.61 -1.05 1.27
C MET A 186 24.45 -1.44 0.37
N VAL A 187 23.64 -2.40 0.80
CA VAL A 187 22.38 -2.73 0.13
C VAL A 187 21.30 -1.80 0.65
N VAL A 188 20.63 -1.08 -0.24
CA VAL A 188 19.49 -0.24 0.09
C VAL A 188 18.25 -0.83 -0.55
N VAL A 189 17.24 -1.15 0.24
CA VAL A 189 15.95 -1.65 -0.27
C VAL A 189 14.89 -0.55 -0.25
N TYR A 190 14.03 -0.54 -1.25
CA TYR A 190 12.83 0.29 -1.27
C TYR A 190 11.65 -0.44 -1.92
N CYS A 191 10.45 0.02 -1.61
CA CYS A 191 9.19 -0.45 -2.19
C CYS A 191 8.39 0.78 -2.68
N GLU A 192 7.07 0.66 -2.85
CA GLU A 192 6.21 1.75 -3.33
C GLU A 192 6.21 2.95 -2.37
N GLY A 193 5.95 2.72 -1.09
CA GLY A 193 5.74 3.80 -0.13
C GLY A 193 5.99 3.42 1.32
N TYR A 194 5.82 4.40 2.21
CA TYR A 194 6.22 4.35 3.62
C TYR A 194 5.62 3.19 4.44
N TYR A 195 4.41 2.76 4.07
CA TYR A 195 3.66 1.71 4.78
C TYR A 195 3.82 0.32 4.16
N CYS A 196 4.62 0.19 3.09
CA CYS A 196 4.87 -1.09 2.43
C CYS A 196 5.58 -2.07 3.36
N ILE A 197 4.88 -3.15 3.67
CA ILE A 197 5.39 -4.26 4.50
C ILE A 197 6.49 -5.01 3.76
N GLN A 198 6.45 -5.09 2.43
CA GLN A 198 7.47 -5.82 1.65
C GLN A 198 8.87 -5.23 1.84
N ALA A 199 9.01 -3.89 1.95
CA ALA A 199 10.30 -3.28 2.27
C ALA A 199 10.82 -3.76 3.64
N ILE A 200 9.95 -3.86 4.64
CA ILE A 200 10.31 -4.33 5.98
C ILE A 200 10.77 -5.80 5.93
N ASP A 201 9.97 -6.66 5.30
CA ASP A 201 10.25 -8.09 5.17
C ASP A 201 11.55 -8.32 4.40
N ALA A 202 11.71 -7.65 3.26
CA ALA A 202 12.93 -7.66 2.46
C ALA A 202 14.16 -7.31 3.30
N THR A 203 14.07 -6.22 4.07
CA THR A 203 15.21 -5.78 4.85
C THR A 203 15.57 -6.77 5.96
N ASN A 204 14.59 -7.44 6.56
CA ASN A 204 14.82 -8.49 7.56
C ASN A 204 15.46 -9.74 6.92
N ILE A 205 14.94 -10.20 5.76
CA ILE A 205 15.50 -11.35 5.01
C ILE A 205 16.99 -11.14 4.74
N LEU A 206 17.35 -9.95 4.23
CA LEU A 206 18.74 -9.66 3.88
C LEU A 206 19.64 -9.47 5.11
N LYS A 207 19.11 -8.91 6.21
CA LYS A 207 19.83 -8.83 7.50
C LYS A 207 20.13 -10.20 8.09
N ASP A 208 19.17 -11.12 8.03
CA ASP A 208 19.35 -12.50 8.52
C ASP A 208 20.43 -13.26 7.73
N LYS A 209 20.71 -12.83 6.49
CA LYS A 209 21.83 -13.29 5.67
C LYS A 209 23.15 -12.58 5.97
N GLY A 210 23.18 -11.62 6.90
CA GLY A 210 24.38 -10.92 7.37
C GLY A 210 24.81 -9.74 6.50
N LEU A 211 23.96 -9.25 5.60
CA LEU A 211 24.30 -8.13 4.70
C LEU A 211 24.23 -6.77 5.42
N ASN A 212 25.00 -5.79 4.92
CA ASN A 212 24.92 -4.40 5.35
C ASN A 212 23.73 -3.71 4.66
N VAL A 213 22.56 -3.75 5.30
CA VAL A 213 21.30 -3.31 4.69
C VAL A 213 20.73 -2.08 5.36
N LYS A 214 20.28 -1.13 4.53
CA LYS A 214 19.43 0.00 4.91
C LYS A 214 18.13 -0.03 4.12
N MET A 215 17.11 0.65 4.63
CA MET A 215 15.81 0.78 3.98
C MET A 215 15.58 2.24 3.60
N TYR A 216 15.32 2.52 2.32
CA TYR A 216 14.74 3.79 1.91
C TYR A 216 13.22 3.69 2.01
N ARG A 217 12.71 4.06 3.19
CA ARG A 217 11.37 3.66 3.59
C ARG A 217 10.25 4.35 2.84
N ASN A 218 10.39 5.64 2.51
CA ASN A 218 9.33 6.37 1.83
C ASN A 218 9.13 5.93 0.38
N GLY A 219 10.02 5.09 -0.16
CA GLY A 219 9.80 4.39 -1.41
C GLY A 219 9.78 5.29 -2.65
N LEU A 220 9.25 4.74 -3.74
CA LEU A 220 9.07 5.45 -5.00
C LEU A 220 8.15 6.67 -4.86
N ASP A 221 7.17 6.63 -3.95
CA ASP A 221 6.24 7.71 -3.68
C ASP A 221 6.94 9.04 -3.34
N GLU A 222 7.86 9.04 -2.36
CA GLU A 222 8.59 10.26 -1.99
C GLU A 222 9.59 10.67 -3.06
N TRP A 223 10.23 9.71 -3.73
CA TRP A 223 11.15 9.98 -4.84
C TRP A 223 10.44 10.78 -5.95
N ALA A 224 9.30 10.27 -6.43
CA ALA A 224 8.51 10.91 -7.46
C ALA A 224 7.89 12.24 -6.98
N ALA A 225 7.36 12.30 -5.76
CA ALA A 225 6.79 13.52 -5.18
C ALA A 225 7.83 14.63 -4.98
N SER A 226 9.11 14.27 -4.84
CA SER A 226 10.24 15.21 -4.74
C SER A 226 10.71 15.72 -6.11
N GLY A 227 10.07 15.29 -7.20
CA GLY A 227 10.34 15.77 -8.56
C GLY A 227 11.51 15.10 -9.27
N PHE A 228 12.03 13.99 -8.72
CA PHE A 228 13.07 13.20 -9.40
C PHE A 228 12.49 12.37 -10.54
N GLU A 229 13.30 12.14 -11.57
CA GLU A 229 12.91 11.29 -12.70
C GLU A 229 12.82 9.82 -12.27
N VAL A 230 11.85 9.11 -12.86
CA VAL A 230 11.71 7.67 -12.73
C VAL A 230 12.23 7.01 -14.02
N ALA A 231 13.01 5.95 -13.87
CA ALA A 231 13.48 5.12 -14.98
C ALA A 231 12.40 4.12 -15.39
N LYS A 232 12.52 3.55 -16.59
CA LYS A 232 11.66 2.50 -17.16
C LYS A 232 12.52 1.44 -17.79
#